data_AF-A0A7S1HAP4-F1
#
_entry.id   AF-A0A7S1HAP4-F1
#
_cell.length_a   1.000
_cell.length_b   1.000
_cell.length_c   1.000
_cell.angle_alpha   90.00
_cell.angle_beta   90.00
_cell.angle_gamma   90.00
#
_symmetry.space_group_name_H-M   'P 1'
#
loop_
_entity.id
_entity.type
_entity.pdbx_description
1 polymer ?
#
loop_
_entity_poly.entity_id
_entity_poly.type
_entity_poly.pdbx_seq_one_letter_code
_entity_poly.pdbx_strand_id
1 'polypeptide(L)'
;MADDGDGEDAPAYVEKLSDTGLFYLYYTNDSGAGVSASATRDMTTELFRRMDLARAEQEDEARSALVLQAAARRRIARAKHGVDRHLSLRLQRAYRGHLGRLDFERGQQERDRMLRQAFWDQNATLVQKMFRGFWSRKHKHNYYIRQFYLMSVAQKGEEIREQIERHYATSRAEVERQTAEQRLDSFEKVVGNLHHMMSTASCAGVYNSPYHQASRATVYGMRVEEHLDNVAKGQLRESIMRYGVNTGLVPVGEENVKT
;
A
#
# COMPACT_ATOMS: atom_id res chain seq x y z
N MET A 1 -20.54 -90.43 -79.03
CA MET A 1 -19.70 -89.71 -80.01
C MET A 1 -18.34 -90.37 -79.91
N ALA A 2 -18.12 -91.50 -80.57
CA ALA A 2 -18.06 -91.71 -82.03
C ALA A 2 -16.76 -91.12 -82.59
N ASP A 3 -15.82 -92.02 -82.86
CA ASP A 3 -14.80 -92.07 -83.93
C ASP A 3 -13.77 -93.12 -83.46
N ASP A 4 -13.70 -94.37 -83.95
CA ASP A 4 -13.54 -94.84 -85.35
C ASP A 4 -12.50 -93.97 -86.08
N GLY A 5 -11.38 -94.44 -86.60
CA GLY A 5 -10.89 -95.78 -86.91
C GLY A 5 -9.45 -95.63 -87.41
N ASP A 6 -9.07 -96.58 -88.26
CA ASP A 6 -7.85 -96.61 -89.10
C ASP A 6 -6.61 -97.12 -88.35
N GLY A 7 -6.19 -98.39 -88.48
CA GLY A 7 -6.26 -99.24 -89.66
C GLY A 7 -5.10 -98.91 -90.59
N GLU A 8 -3.92 -99.44 -90.29
CA GLU A 8 -2.82 -99.47 -91.25
C GLU A 8 -2.13 -100.84 -91.18
N ASP A 9 -2.67 -101.75 -92.00
CA ASP A 9 -2.03 -102.99 -92.43
C ASP A 9 -0.75 -102.64 -93.21
N ALA A 10 0.41 -102.93 -92.61
CA ALA A 10 1.69 -102.91 -93.31
C ALA A 10 2.03 -104.35 -93.80
N PRO A 11 2.39 -104.51 -95.08
CA PRO A 11 2.40 -105.81 -95.75
C PRO A 11 3.55 -106.73 -95.29
N ALA A 12 3.21 -108.02 -95.22
CA ALA A 12 4.17 -109.11 -95.17
C ALA A 12 4.98 -109.18 -96.48
N TYR A 13 6.24 -108.75 -96.44
CA TYR A 13 7.22 -109.11 -97.44
C TYR A 13 8.23 -110.08 -96.84
N VAL A 14 7.97 -111.37 -97.05
CA VAL A 14 8.91 -112.46 -96.82
C VAL A 14 9.86 -112.49 -98.01
N GLU A 15 11.01 -111.82 -97.89
CA GLU A 15 12.12 -112.04 -98.80
C GLU A 15 13.10 -113.03 -98.14
N LYS A 16 13.08 -114.27 -98.65
CA LYS A 16 14.11 -115.27 -98.35
C LYS A 16 15.42 -114.81 -99.00
N LEU A 17 16.31 -114.20 -98.23
CA LEU A 17 17.72 -114.06 -98.61
C LEU A 17 18.54 -115.18 -97.96
N SER A 18 19.00 -116.08 -98.81
CA SER A 18 19.94 -117.16 -98.53
C SER A 18 21.33 -116.65 -98.16
N ASP A 19 21.96 -117.35 -97.23
CA ASP A 19 23.41 -117.60 -97.14
C ASP A 19 24.36 -116.40 -97.37
N THR A 20 24.45 -115.50 -96.40
CA THR A 20 25.72 -114.87 -96.00
C THR A 20 25.63 -114.27 -94.59
N GLY A 21 26.27 -114.91 -93.61
CA GLY A 21 27.06 -114.23 -92.57
C GLY A 21 26.47 -113.08 -91.74
N LEU A 22 25.16 -112.99 -91.52
CA LEU A 22 24.52 -111.90 -90.74
C LEU A 22 23.76 -112.37 -89.49
N PHE A 23 24.17 -113.51 -88.91
CA PHE A 23 23.57 -114.08 -87.69
C PHE A 23 23.98 -113.34 -86.39
N TYR A 24 24.96 -112.45 -86.42
CA TYR A 24 25.51 -111.78 -85.23
C TYR A 24 24.91 -110.39 -84.91
N LEU A 25 24.06 -109.84 -85.78
CA LEU A 25 23.44 -108.51 -85.58
C LEU A 25 22.01 -108.57 -85.01
N TYR A 26 21.43 -109.76 -84.87
CA TYR A 26 20.10 -110.00 -84.29
C TYR A 26 20.15 -110.64 -82.90
N TYR A 27 21.31 -110.67 -82.24
CA TYR A 27 21.36 -110.81 -80.78
C TYR A 27 21.06 -109.43 -80.20
N THR A 28 19.78 -109.05 -80.25
CA THR A 28 19.28 -107.93 -79.46
C THR A 28 19.71 -108.17 -78.03
N ASN A 29 20.45 -107.21 -77.48
CA ASN A 29 21.01 -107.22 -76.14
C ASN A 29 19.85 -107.05 -75.12
N ASP A 30 18.96 -108.05 -75.06
CA ASP A 30 17.70 -108.00 -74.31
C ASP A 30 17.98 -107.91 -72.79
N SER A 31 19.11 -108.46 -72.36
CA SER A 31 19.65 -108.31 -71.01
C SER A 31 20.15 -106.90 -70.71
N GLY A 32 20.77 -106.21 -71.67
CA GLY A 32 21.27 -104.83 -71.51
C GLY A 32 20.15 -103.79 -71.55
N ALA A 33 19.16 -103.97 -72.42
CA ALA A 33 17.98 -103.12 -72.49
C ALA A 33 17.09 -103.28 -71.25
N GLY A 34 16.90 -104.51 -70.75
CA GLY A 34 16.17 -104.77 -69.51
C GLY A 34 16.86 -104.20 -68.26
N VAL A 35 18.19 -104.28 -68.17
CA VAL A 35 18.98 -103.71 -67.05
C VAL A 35 19.03 -102.18 -67.12
N SER A 36 19.13 -101.60 -68.32
CA SER A 36 19.05 -100.14 -68.49
C SER A 36 17.66 -99.61 -68.17
N ALA A 37 16.61 -100.33 -68.57
CA ALA A 37 15.22 -100.00 -68.26
C ALA A 37 14.88 -100.21 -66.77
N SER A 38 15.48 -101.20 -66.10
CA SER A 38 15.32 -101.39 -64.66
C SER A 38 16.06 -100.30 -63.88
N ALA A 39 17.28 -99.94 -64.29
CA ALA A 39 18.04 -98.86 -63.68
C ALA A 39 17.36 -97.49 -63.85
N THR A 40 16.78 -97.22 -65.02
CA THR A 40 16.00 -95.98 -65.23
C THR A 40 14.73 -95.99 -64.40
N ARG A 41 14.04 -97.13 -64.28
CA ARG A 41 12.88 -97.30 -63.40
C ARG A 41 13.24 -97.08 -61.92
N ASP A 42 14.31 -97.68 -61.44
CA ASP A 42 14.82 -97.54 -60.07
C ASP A 42 15.24 -96.10 -59.76
N MET A 43 15.83 -95.41 -60.73
CA MET A 43 16.15 -93.99 -60.63
C MET A 43 14.87 -93.14 -60.55
N THR A 44 13.87 -93.42 -61.39
CA THR A 44 12.61 -92.67 -61.37
C THR A 44 11.83 -92.89 -60.06
N THR A 45 11.81 -94.11 -59.52
CA THR A 45 11.16 -94.40 -58.24
C THR A 45 11.86 -93.70 -57.08
N GLU A 46 13.20 -93.68 -57.03
CA GLU A 46 13.93 -92.92 -56.00
C GLU A 46 13.72 -91.40 -56.14
N LEU A 47 13.63 -90.88 -57.37
CA LEU A 47 13.30 -89.47 -57.60
C LEU A 47 11.90 -89.13 -57.05
N PHE A 48 10.88 -89.93 -57.39
CA PHE A 48 9.53 -89.71 -56.88
C PHE A 48 9.45 -89.87 -55.37
N ARG A 49 10.17 -90.84 -54.79
CA ARG A 49 10.29 -91.00 -53.34
C ARG A 49 10.84 -89.74 -52.66
N ARG A 50 11.89 -89.14 -53.24
CA ARG A 50 12.46 -87.88 -52.72
C ARG A 50 11.52 -86.69 -52.90
N MET A 51 10.79 -86.63 -54.01
CA MET A 51 9.78 -85.59 -54.22
C MET A 51 8.64 -85.68 -53.20
N ASP A 52 8.20 -86.89 -52.86
CA ASP A 52 7.14 -87.09 -51.87
C ASP A 52 7.61 -86.75 -50.45
N LEU A 53 8.85 -87.10 -50.09
CA LEU A 53 9.46 -86.67 -48.83
C LEU A 53 9.60 -85.14 -48.75
N ALA A 54 10.09 -84.50 -49.82
CA ALA A 54 10.24 -83.05 -49.88
C ALA A 54 8.88 -82.33 -49.76
N ARG A 55 7.82 -82.87 -50.39
CA ARG A 55 6.46 -82.35 -50.26
C ARG A 55 5.92 -82.50 -48.85
N ALA A 56 6.21 -83.62 -48.18
CA ALA A 56 5.80 -83.84 -46.80
C ALA A 56 6.46 -82.85 -45.82
N GLU A 57 7.72 -82.48 -46.05
CA GLU A 57 8.48 -81.55 -45.20
C GLU A 57 8.25 -80.06 -45.55
N GLN A 58 7.79 -79.76 -46.77
CA GLN A 58 7.60 -78.41 -47.29
C GLN A 58 6.74 -77.52 -46.37
N GLU A 59 5.68 -78.05 -45.77
CA GLU A 59 4.78 -77.29 -44.90
C GLU A 59 5.46 -76.86 -43.60
N ASP A 60 6.28 -77.74 -43.02
CA ASP A 60 7.01 -77.47 -41.77
C ASP A 60 8.18 -76.52 -42.00
N GLU A 61 8.88 -76.64 -43.14
CA GLU A 61 9.87 -75.66 -43.58
C GLU A 61 9.25 -74.29 -43.80
N ALA A 62 8.11 -74.22 -44.51
CA ALA A 62 7.39 -72.97 -44.75
C ALA A 62 6.94 -72.34 -43.43
N ARG A 63 6.40 -73.12 -42.48
CA ARG A 63 6.01 -72.64 -41.15
C ARG A 63 7.19 -72.08 -40.37
N SER A 64 8.31 -72.80 -40.37
CA SER A 64 9.55 -72.37 -39.70
C SER A 64 10.10 -71.07 -40.31
N ALA A 65 10.11 -70.97 -41.64
CA ALA A 65 10.50 -69.76 -42.36
C ALA A 65 9.59 -68.57 -42.01
N LEU A 66 8.27 -68.78 -41.93
CA LEU A 66 7.33 -67.73 -41.52
C LEU A 66 7.59 -67.24 -40.09
N VAL A 67 7.88 -68.14 -39.15
CA VAL A 67 8.24 -67.78 -37.77
C VAL A 67 9.52 -66.93 -37.75
N LEU A 68 10.55 -67.34 -38.48
CA LEU A 68 11.80 -66.59 -38.59
C LEU A 68 11.58 -65.20 -39.21
N GLN A 69 10.84 -65.12 -40.31
CA GLN A 69 10.52 -63.84 -40.95
C GLN A 69 9.70 -62.93 -40.04
N ALA A 70 8.69 -63.46 -39.34
CA ALA A 70 7.89 -62.71 -38.39
C ALA A 70 8.75 -62.18 -37.21
N ALA A 71 9.64 -63.02 -36.68
CA ALA A 71 10.58 -62.63 -35.63
C ALA A 71 11.55 -61.53 -36.10
N ALA A 72 12.08 -61.64 -37.32
CA ALA A 72 12.96 -60.65 -37.92
C ALA A 72 12.23 -59.30 -38.12
N ARG A 73 11.03 -59.30 -38.70
CA ARG A 73 10.20 -58.09 -38.87
C ARG A 73 9.88 -57.44 -37.53
N ARG A 74 9.53 -58.23 -36.51
CA ARG A 74 9.30 -57.76 -35.14
C ARG A 74 10.55 -57.12 -34.54
N ARG A 75 11.73 -57.75 -34.70
CA ARG A 75 13.00 -57.20 -34.21
C ARG A 75 13.31 -55.85 -34.82
N ILE A 76 13.13 -55.71 -36.14
CA ILE A 76 13.35 -54.44 -36.86
C ILE A 76 12.38 -53.37 -36.34
N ALA A 77 11.09 -53.68 -36.21
CA ALA A 77 10.08 -52.74 -35.71
C ALA A 77 10.38 -52.28 -34.28
N ARG A 78 10.76 -53.21 -33.39
CA ARG A 78 11.14 -52.89 -32.00
C ARG A 78 12.39 -52.02 -31.93
N ALA A 79 13.38 -52.27 -32.79
CA ALA A 79 14.58 -51.44 -32.86
C ALA A 79 14.24 -50.00 -33.27
N LYS A 80 13.42 -49.83 -34.32
CA LYS A 80 12.93 -48.51 -34.75
C LYS A 80 12.19 -47.77 -33.63
N HIS A 81 11.20 -48.42 -33.02
CA HIS A 81 10.46 -47.85 -31.89
C HIS A 81 11.38 -47.50 -30.71
N GLY A 82 12.41 -48.31 -30.44
CA GLY A 82 13.42 -48.02 -29.41
C GLY A 82 14.17 -46.72 -29.68
N VAL A 83 14.58 -46.48 -30.93
CA VAL A 83 15.24 -45.24 -31.35
C VAL A 83 14.30 -44.05 -31.21
N ASP A 84 13.07 -44.15 -31.74
CA ASP A 84 12.09 -43.05 -31.68
C ASP A 84 11.76 -42.66 -30.23
N ARG A 85 11.57 -43.66 -29.36
CA ARG A 85 11.34 -43.44 -27.93
C ARG A 85 12.53 -42.73 -27.28
N HIS A 86 13.76 -43.16 -27.57
CA HIS A 86 14.96 -42.54 -27.01
C HIS A 86 15.12 -41.08 -27.44
N LEU A 87 14.89 -40.79 -28.73
CA LEU A 87 14.93 -39.43 -29.26
C LEU A 87 13.84 -38.54 -28.64
N SER A 88 12.60 -39.06 -28.53
CA SER A 88 11.50 -38.36 -27.88
C SER A 88 11.80 -38.03 -26.43
N LEU A 89 12.32 -38.99 -25.65
CA LEU A 89 12.71 -38.76 -24.25
C LEU A 89 13.82 -37.71 -24.13
N ARG A 90 14.82 -37.75 -25.02
CA ARG A 90 15.90 -36.76 -25.05
C ARG A 90 15.36 -35.35 -25.33
N LEU A 91 14.47 -35.21 -26.32
CA LEU A 91 13.82 -33.95 -26.64
C LEU A 91 12.99 -33.42 -25.46
N GLN A 92 12.15 -34.26 -24.88
CA GLN A 92 11.31 -33.86 -23.74
C GLN A 92 12.16 -33.46 -22.52
N ARG A 93 13.26 -34.17 -22.25
CA ARG A 93 14.20 -33.81 -21.17
C ARG A 93 14.84 -32.45 -21.42
N ALA A 94 15.32 -32.20 -22.64
CA ALA A 94 15.91 -30.92 -23.02
C ALA A 94 14.89 -29.77 -22.89
N TYR A 95 13.66 -30.00 -23.35
CA TYR A 95 12.58 -29.02 -23.28
C TYR A 95 12.17 -28.68 -21.83
N ARG A 96 11.95 -29.70 -20.98
CA ARG A 96 11.67 -29.46 -19.54
C ARG A 96 12.81 -28.70 -18.86
N GLY A 97 14.05 -29.01 -19.20
CA GLY A 97 15.22 -28.26 -18.72
C GLY A 97 15.25 -26.80 -19.20
N HIS A 98 14.85 -26.53 -20.44
CA HIS A 98 14.73 -25.18 -20.96
C HIS A 98 13.64 -24.37 -20.25
N LEU A 99 12.46 -24.95 -20.07
CA LEU A 99 11.37 -24.31 -19.31
C LEU A 99 11.81 -23.98 -17.88
N GLY A 100 12.46 -24.92 -17.17
CA GLY A 100 12.95 -24.66 -15.82
C GLY A 100 13.98 -23.52 -15.74
N ARG A 101 14.82 -23.35 -16.76
CA ARG A 101 15.75 -22.20 -16.85
C ARG A 101 15.01 -20.88 -17.08
N LEU A 102 14.03 -20.87 -17.97
CA LEU A 102 13.20 -19.68 -18.18
C LEU A 102 12.42 -19.29 -16.92
N ASP A 103 11.88 -20.26 -16.19
CA ASP A 103 11.18 -20.01 -14.93
C ASP A 103 12.13 -19.41 -13.88
N PHE A 104 13.33 -19.95 -13.77
CA PHE A 104 14.37 -19.41 -12.89
C PHE A 104 14.75 -17.98 -13.28
N GLU A 105 15.03 -17.72 -14.56
CA GLU A 105 15.36 -16.37 -15.06
C GLU A 105 14.25 -15.36 -14.77
N ARG A 106 12.99 -15.73 -15.00
CA ARG A 106 11.83 -14.90 -14.65
C ARG A 106 11.75 -14.62 -13.16
N GLY A 107 11.94 -15.64 -12.32
CA GLY A 107 11.96 -15.49 -10.87
C GLY A 107 13.09 -14.58 -10.36
N GLN A 108 14.29 -14.70 -10.95
CA GLN A 108 15.42 -13.82 -10.66
C GLN A 108 15.09 -12.36 -11.02
N GLN A 109 14.58 -12.13 -12.23
CA GLN A 109 14.23 -10.78 -12.70
C GLN A 109 13.17 -10.13 -11.82
N GLU A 110 12.14 -10.87 -11.40
CA GLU A 110 11.09 -10.34 -10.54
C GLU A 110 11.63 -9.99 -9.15
N ARG A 111 12.44 -10.86 -8.54
CA ARG A 111 13.07 -10.56 -7.25
C ARG A 111 13.97 -9.32 -7.37
N ASP A 112 14.79 -9.23 -8.40
CA ASP A 112 15.70 -8.10 -8.60
C ASP A 112 14.93 -6.81 -8.91
N ARG A 113 13.76 -6.90 -9.55
CA ARG A 113 12.83 -5.78 -9.75
C ARG A 113 12.26 -5.32 -8.41
N MET A 114 11.74 -6.23 -7.59
CA MET A 114 11.20 -5.91 -6.27
C MET A 114 12.24 -5.25 -5.36
N LEU A 115 13.47 -5.77 -5.35
CA LEU A 115 14.56 -5.21 -4.57
C LEU A 115 14.92 -3.78 -5.03
N ARG A 116 15.04 -3.58 -6.35
CA ARG A 116 15.30 -2.25 -6.93
C ARG A 116 14.18 -1.27 -6.60
N GLN A 117 12.94 -1.69 -6.72
CA GLN A 117 11.78 -0.87 -6.40
C GLN A 117 11.80 -0.47 -4.92
N ALA A 118 11.98 -1.42 -4.00
CA ALA A 118 12.04 -1.14 -2.56
C ALA A 118 13.16 -0.16 -2.20
N PHE A 119 14.34 -0.33 -2.81
CA PHE A 119 15.46 0.59 -2.64
C PHE A 119 15.10 2.02 -3.07
N TRP A 120 14.51 2.18 -4.26
CA TRP A 120 14.14 3.50 -4.77
C TRP A 120 12.97 4.12 -4.01
N ASP A 121 12.00 3.34 -3.57
CA ASP A 121 10.87 3.80 -2.76
C ASP A 121 11.34 4.34 -1.40
N GLN A 122 12.30 3.66 -0.76
CA GLN A 122 12.91 4.16 0.48
C GLN A 122 13.64 5.48 0.26
N ASN A 123 14.45 5.58 -0.80
CA ASN A 123 15.17 6.81 -1.13
C ASN A 123 14.21 7.96 -1.48
N ALA A 124 13.15 7.69 -2.26
CA ALA A 124 12.12 8.66 -2.58
C ALA A 124 11.44 9.18 -1.31
N THR A 125 11.12 8.29 -0.36
CA THR A 125 10.52 8.68 0.92
C THR A 125 11.44 9.62 1.72
N LEU A 126 12.75 9.35 1.75
CA LEU A 126 13.73 10.22 2.41
C LEU A 126 13.79 11.60 1.76
N VAL A 127 13.93 11.65 0.43
CA VAL A 127 13.97 12.91 -0.33
C VAL A 127 12.70 13.71 -0.08
N GLN A 128 11.54 13.07 -0.18
CA GLN A 128 10.25 13.72 0.04
C GLN A 128 10.09 14.23 1.48
N LYS A 129 10.53 13.46 2.50
CA LYS A 129 10.51 13.89 3.91
C LYS A 129 11.36 15.14 4.11
N MET A 130 12.59 15.14 3.58
CA MET A 130 13.49 16.29 3.65
C MET A 130 12.89 17.52 2.96
N PHE A 131 12.34 17.34 1.75
CA PHE A 131 11.71 18.41 0.99
C PHE A 131 10.49 18.98 1.71
N ARG A 132 9.58 18.14 2.21
CA ARG A 132 8.40 18.58 2.99
C ARG A 132 8.82 19.39 4.21
N GLY A 133 9.87 18.95 4.91
CA GLY A 133 10.45 19.68 6.05
C GLY A 133 11.01 21.05 5.65
N PHE A 134 11.82 21.11 4.58
CA PHE A 134 12.34 22.35 4.02
C PHE A 134 11.21 23.31 3.63
N TRP A 135 10.23 22.81 2.86
CA TRP A 135 9.12 23.60 2.36
C TRP A 135 8.29 24.21 3.49
N SER A 136 7.99 23.41 4.53
CA SER A 136 7.25 23.86 5.71
C SER A 136 7.98 24.99 6.45
N ARG A 137 9.29 24.83 6.71
CA ARG A 137 10.10 25.85 7.37
C ARG A 137 10.23 27.14 6.56
N LYS A 138 10.30 27.02 5.23
CA LYS A 138 10.43 28.19 4.34
C LYS A 138 9.12 28.96 4.16
N HIS A 139 7.97 28.27 4.05
CA HIS A 139 6.72 28.90 3.60
C HIS A 139 5.57 28.90 4.63
N LYS A 140 5.53 27.94 5.57
CA LYS A 140 4.45 27.85 6.56
C LYS A 140 4.84 28.43 7.91
N HIS A 141 6.00 28.01 8.42
CA HIS A 141 6.47 28.39 9.75
C HIS A 141 7.66 29.33 9.64
N ASN A 142 7.40 30.60 9.29
CA ASN A 142 8.41 31.63 9.40
C ASN A 142 8.56 32.03 10.88
N TYR A 143 9.61 31.50 11.51
CA TYR A 143 9.94 31.76 12.92
C TYR A 143 10.03 33.26 13.21
N TYR A 144 10.71 34.02 12.35
CA TYR A 144 10.94 35.45 12.54
C TYR A 144 9.64 36.25 12.46
N ILE A 145 8.75 35.93 11.51
CA ILE A 145 7.44 36.58 11.42
C ILE A 145 6.61 36.28 12.66
N ARG A 146 6.60 35.02 13.13
CA ARG A 146 5.85 34.65 14.34
C ARG A 146 6.41 35.31 15.60
N GLN A 147 7.74 35.38 15.72
CA GLN A 147 8.40 36.06 16.83
C GLN A 147 8.05 37.55 16.84
N PHE A 148 8.14 38.22 15.69
CA PHE A 148 7.78 39.63 15.54
C PHE A 148 6.31 39.87 15.91
N TYR A 149 5.39 39.04 15.43
CA TYR A 149 3.98 39.12 15.79
C TYR A 149 3.77 39.01 17.30
N LEU A 150 4.37 38.02 17.96
CA LEU A 150 4.25 37.84 19.42
C LEU A 150 4.81 39.04 20.19
N MET A 151 5.94 39.60 19.75
CA MET A 151 6.49 40.82 20.34
C MET A 151 5.54 42.01 20.17
N SER A 152 4.94 42.19 18.97
CA SER A 152 3.97 43.27 18.75
C SER A 152 2.71 43.12 19.60
N VAL A 153 2.23 41.89 19.81
CA VAL A 153 1.07 41.61 20.66
C VAL A 153 1.41 41.87 22.12
N ALA A 154 2.59 41.48 22.58
CA ALA A 154 3.05 41.74 23.94
C ALA A 154 3.18 43.25 24.21
N GLN A 155 3.80 43.99 23.28
CA GLN A 155 3.91 45.44 23.36
C GLN A 155 2.52 46.09 23.39
N LYS A 156 1.61 45.68 22.51
CA LYS A 156 0.25 46.23 22.50
C LYS A 156 -0.52 45.92 23.78
N GLY A 157 -0.32 44.74 24.35
CA GLY A 157 -0.89 44.35 25.63
C GLY A 157 -0.34 45.17 26.81
N GLU A 158 0.90 45.63 26.75
CA GLU A 158 1.46 46.56 27.74
C GLU A 158 0.85 47.96 27.57
N GLU A 159 0.81 48.48 26.33
CA GLU A 159 0.18 49.78 26.04
C GLU A 159 -1.28 49.85 26.51
N ILE A 160 -2.06 48.79 26.28
CA ILE A 160 -3.45 48.72 26.72
C ILE A 160 -3.53 48.67 28.25
N ARG A 161 -2.64 47.95 28.93
CA ARG A 161 -2.60 47.90 30.40
C ARG A 161 -2.29 49.26 30.99
N GLU A 162 -1.30 49.96 30.45
CA GLU A 162 -1.00 51.34 30.85
C GLU A 162 -2.18 52.28 30.61
N GLN A 163 -2.88 52.16 29.48
CA GLN A 163 -4.07 52.97 29.20
C GLN A 163 -5.20 52.69 30.19
N ILE A 164 -5.46 51.42 30.51
CA ILE A 164 -6.46 51.03 31.51
C ILE A 164 -6.08 51.55 32.89
N GLU A 165 -4.81 51.45 33.27
CA GLU A 165 -4.32 51.93 34.57
C GLU A 165 -4.47 53.45 34.69
N ARG A 166 -4.08 54.21 33.66
CA ARG A 166 -4.28 55.66 33.61
C ARG A 166 -5.76 56.03 33.71
N HIS A 167 -6.60 55.38 32.91
CA HIS A 167 -8.05 55.63 32.93
C HIS A 167 -8.66 55.28 34.29
N TYR A 168 -8.25 54.16 34.90
CA TYR A 168 -8.73 53.77 36.21
C TYR A 168 -8.32 54.77 37.29
N ALA A 169 -7.08 55.28 37.25
CA ALA A 169 -6.61 56.30 38.16
C ALA A 169 -7.41 57.61 38.00
N THR A 170 -7.63 58.08 36.78
CA THR A 170 -8.43 59.30 36.53
C THR A 170 -9.88 59.12 36.95
N SER A 171 -10.52 58.01 36.59
CA SER A 171 -11.91 57.75 36.98
C SER A 171 -12.06 57.60 38.49
N ARG A 172 -11.09 56.99 39.19
CA ARG A 172 -11.11 56.94 40.66
C ARG A 172 -11.02 58.33 41.26
N ALA A 173 -10.11 59.17 40.78
CA ALA A 173 -9.97 60.55 41.26
C ALA A 173 -11.26 61.36 41.01
N GLU A 174 -11.90 61.19 39.85
CA GLU A 174 -13.18 61.84 39.55
C GLU A 174 -14.32 61.36 40.47
N VAL A 175 -14.43 60.05 40.70
CA VAL A 175 -15.43 59.48 41.63
C VAL A 175 -15.18 59.96 43.07
N GLU A 176 -13.92 60.02 43.51
CA GLU A 176 -13.54 60.54 44.82
C GLU A 176 -13.88 62.03 44.94
N ARG A 177 -13.66 62.84 43.90
CA ARG A 177 -14.10 64.25 43.84
C ARG A 177 -15.61 64.39 43.90
N GLN A 178 -16.35 63.64 43.07
CA GLN A 178 -17.81 63.69 43.02
C GLN A 178 -18.44 63.24 44.35
N THR A 179 -17.92 62.18 44.96
CA THR A 179 -18.42 61.70 46.26
C THR A 179 -18.10 62.69 47.38
N ALA A 180 -16.94 63.36 47.35
CA ALA A 180 -16.63 64.44 48.28
C ALA A 180 -17.58 65.64 48.11
N GLU A 181 -17.86 66.03 46.86
CA GLU A 181 -18.79 67.12 46.55
C GLU A 181 -20.24 66.77 46.98
N GLN A 182 -20.72 65.56 46.70
CA GLN A 182 -22.03 65.10 47.18
C GLN A 182 -22.12 65.07 48.71
N ARG A 183 -21.03 64.71 49.40
CA ARG A 183 -20.96 64.78 50.88
C ARG A 183 -21.05 66.22 51.39
N LEU A 184 -20.39 67.17 50.72
CA LEU A 184 -20.51 68.60 51.06
C LEU A 184 -21.91 69.14 50.79
N ASP A 185 -22.51 68.82 49.64
CA ASP A 185 -23.88 69.21 49.28
C ASP A 185 -24.91 68.69 50.29
N SER A 186 -24.80 67.41 50.66
CA SER A 186 -25.67 66.80 51.67
C SER A 186 -25.46 67.41 53.05
N PHE A 187 -24.21 67.70 53.42
CA PHE A 187 -23.89 68.40 54.67
C PHE A 187 -24.51 69.80 54.71
N GLU A 188 -24.35 70.60 53.64
CA GLU A 188 -24.91 71.94 53.51
C GLU A 188 -26.44 71.93 53.67
N LYS A 189 -27.12 70.99 53.02
CA LYS A 189 -28.58 70.80 53.18
C LYS A 189 -28.99 70.49 54.61
N VAL A 190 -28.25 69.59 55.29
CA VAL A 190 -28.53 69.23 56.69
C VAL A 190 -28.32 70.44 57.60
N VAL A 191 -27.18 71.15 57.48
CA VAL A 191 -26.88 72.31 58.33
C VAL A 191 -27.86 73.46 58.06
N GLY A 192 -28.25 73.69 56.80
CA GLY A 192 -29.29 74.68 56.46
C GLY A 192 -30.65 74.38 57.10
N ASN A 193 -31.03 73.11 57.22
CA ASN A 193 -32.26 72.72 57.91
C ASN A 193 -32.17 72.90 59.44
N LEU A 194 -30.96 72.96 60.01
CA LEU A 194 -30.70 73.08 61.44
C LEU A 194 -30.48 74.52 61.94
N HIS A 195 -30.73 75.54 61.11
CA HIS A 195 -30.50 76.96 61.47
C HIS A 195 -31.28 77.43 62.72
N HIS A 196 -32.39 76.78 63.05
CA HIS A 196 -33.19 77.07 64.26
C HIS A 196 -32.52 76.57 65.55
N MET A 197 -31.49 75.73 65.46
CA MET A 197 -30.71 75.23 66.60
C MET A 197 -29.52 76.13 66.94
N MET A 198 -29.32 77.21 66.20
CA MET A 198 -28.26 78.21 66.37
C MET A 198 -28.54 79.13 67.57
N SER A 199 -27.46 79.62 68.19
CA SER A 199 -27.54 80.59 69.28
C SER A 199 -28.11 81.91 68.82
N THR A 200 -28.93 82.51 69.66
CA THR A 200 -29.43 83.87 69.51
C THR A 200 -28.84 84.75 70.62
N ALA A 201 -28.93 86.07 70.48
CA ALA A 201 -28.43 87.00 71.50
C ALA A 201 -29.03 86.76 72.90
N SER A 202 -30.24 86.20 72.97
CA SER A 202 -30.99 85.98 74.21
C SER A 202 -30.95 84.54 74.73
N CYS A 203 -30.63 83.55 73.88
CA CYS A 203 -30.65 82.13 74.24
C CYS A 203 -29.55 81.36 73.50
N ALA A 204 -28.78 80.55 74.24
CA ALA A 204 -27.73 79.71 73.67
C ALA A 204 -28.32 78.54 72.86
N GLY A 205 -27.77 78.29 71.68
CA GLY A 205 -28.15 77.19 70.79
C GLY A 205 -27.74 75.83 71.36
N VAL A 206 -28.34 74.77 70.83
CA VAL A 206 -28.11 73.39 71.32
C VAL A 206 -26.64 73.01 71.23
N TYR A 207 -25.94 73.48 70.20
CA TYR A 207 -24.52 73.19 69.96
C TYR A 207 -23.55 74.15 70.67
N ASN A 208 -24.06 75.18 71.38
CA ASN A 208 -23.27 76.13 72.17
C ASN A 208 -23.80 76.28 73.61
N SER A 209 -24.24 75.17 74.21
CA SER A 209 -24.72 75.16 75.59
C SER A 209 -23.60 75.46 76.60
N PRO A 210 -23.85 76.30 77.63
CA PRO A 210 -22.86 76.64 78.67
C PRO A 210 -22.44 75.43 79.52
N TYR A 211 -23.17 74.31 79.45
CA TYR A 211 -22.89 73.07 80.17
C TYR A 211 -22.05 72.05 79.36
N HIS A 212 -21.84 72.26 78.05
CA HIS A 212 -21.14 71.35 77.14
C HIS A 212 -19.79 71.92 76.64
N GLN A 213 -19.03 72.57 77.52
CA GLN A 213 -17.79 73.26 77.13
C GLN A 213 -16.61 72.30 76.84
N ALA A 214 -16.59 71.11 77.46
CA ALA A 214 -15.48 70.16 77.34
C ALA A 214 -15.54 69.26 76.09
N SER A 215 -16.72 69.11 75.46
CA SER A 215 -16.95 68.18 74.34
C SER A 215 -17.77 68.83 73.22
N ARG A 216 -17.30 69.98 72.72
CA ARG A 216 -17.96 70.66 71.60
C ARG A 216 -17.87 69.83 70.32
N ALA A 217 -19.03 69.54 69.72
CA ALA A 217 -19.10 68.82 68.45
C ALA A 217 -18.37 69.62 67.36
N THR A 218 -17.42 68.95 66.69
CA THR A 218 -16.57 69.53 65.66
C THR A 218 -16.71 68.69 64.39
N VAL A 219 -16.89 69.34 63.25
CA VAL A 219 -16.96 68.70 61.92
C VAL A 219 -16.06 69.51 60.99
N TYR A 220 -15.26 68.86 60.13
CA TYR A 220 -14.27 69.54 59.28
C TYR A 220 -13.32 70.50 60.03
N GLY A 221 -13.00 70.20 61.29
CA GLY A 221 -12.10 71.02 62.11
C GLY A 221 -12.71 72.32 62.67
N MET A 222 -13.98 72.62 62.37
CA MET A 222 -14.72 73.78 62.90
C MET A 222 -15.89 73.32 63.78
N ARG A 223 -16.33 74.21 64.70
CA ARG A 223 -17.46 73.89 65.58
C ARG A 223 -18.76 73.84 64.77
N VAL A 224 -19.69 72.97 65.15
CA VAL A 224 -21.01 72.89 64.50
C VAL A 224 -21.73 74.25 64.50
N GLU A 225 -21.59 75.02 65.58
CA GLU A 225 -22.13 76.38 65.67
C GLU A 225 -21.55 77.34 64.62
N GLU A 226 -20.25 77.26 64.34
CA GLU A 226 -19.59 78.08 63.32
C GLU A 226 -20.05 77.70 61.91
N HIS A 227 -20.35 76.42 61.67
CA HIS A 227 -20.98 75.99 60.42
C HIS A 227 -22.36 76.61 60.26
N LEU A 228 -23.21 76.57 61.30
CA LEU A 228 -24.56 77.16 61.27
C LEU A 228 -24.54 78.66 60.97
N ASP A 229 -23.64 79.41 61.62
CA ASP A 229 -23.42 80.83 61.36
C ASP A 229 -22.97 81.09 59.92
N ASN A 230 -22.07 80.26 59.40
CA ASN A 230 -21.53 80.42 58.06
C ASN A 230 -22.54 80.04 56.96
N VAL A 231 -23.48 79.13 57.22
CA VAL A 231 -24.62 78.88 56.31
C VAL A 231 -25.51 80.10 56.22
N ALA A 232 -25.86 80.71 57.36
CA ALA A 232 -26.69 81.91 57.38
C ALA A 232 -26.04 83.10 56.64
N LYS A 233 -24.71 83.14 56.60
CA LYS A 233 -23.90 84.14 55.88
C LYS A 233 -23.60 83.77 54.42
N GLY A 234 -23.98 82.57 53.95
CA GLY A 234 -23.66 82.07 52.60
C GLY A 234 -22.18 81.75 52.38
N GLN A 235 -21.39 81.62 53.44
CA GLN A 235 -19.92 81.44 53.40
C GLN A 235 -19.47 80.03 53.81
N LEU A 236 -20.40 79.08 53.98
CA LEU A 236 -20.13 77.73 54.49
C LEU A 236 -19.06 76.97 53.68
N ARG A 237 -19.19 76.94 52.35
CA ARG A 237 -18.25 76.18 51.50
C ARG A 237 -16.83 76.76 51.58
N GLU A 238 -16.72 78.08 51.57
CA GLU A 238 -15.44 78.78 51.65
C GLU A 238 -14.77 78.56 53.01
N SER A 239 -15.53 78.60 54.12
CA SER A 239 -14.98 78.34 55.45
C SER A 239 -14.57 76.88 55.63
N ILE A 240 -15.37 75.91 55.17
CA ILE A 240 -15.01 74.49 55.20
C ILE A 240 -13.75 74.23 54.38
N MET A 241 -13.64 74.79 53.18
CA MET A 241 -12.44 74.62 52.36
C MET A 241 -11.23 75.28 53.01
N ARG A 242 -11.35 76.51 53.51
CA ARG A 242 -10.23 77.25 54.12
C ARG A 242 -9.68 76.58 55.40
N TYR A 243 -10.55 76.09 56.28
CA TYR A 243 -10.14 75.42 57.53
C TYR A 243 -9.86 73.92 57.33
N GLY A 244 -10.61 73.26 56.45
CA GLY A 244 -10.43 71.84 56.11
C GLY A 244 -9.12 71.56 55.37
N VAL A 245 -8.67 72.47 54.50
CA VAL A 245 -7.37 72.38 53.82
C VAL A 245 -6.20 72.56 54.79
N ASN A 246 -6.31 73.49 55.75
CA ASN A 246 -5.28 73.72 56.78
C ASN A 246 -5.16 72.58 57.81
N THR A 247 -6.20 71.77 57.97
CA THR A 247 -6.27 70.65 58.94
C THR A 247 -6.16 69.28 58.29
N GLY A 248 -6.09 69.20 56.95
CA GLY A 248 -6.02 67.94 56.18
C GLY A 248 -7.32 67.12 56.17
N LEU A 249 -8.44 67.72 56.60
CA LEU A 249 -9.73 67.04 56.76
C LEU A 249 -10.64 67.10 55.52
N VAL A 250 -10.23 67.87 54.49
CA VAL A 250 -10.89 67.93 53.17
C VAL A 250 -9.81 67.64 52.11
N PRO A 251 -10.06 66.71 51.16
CA PRO A 251 -9.08 66.41 50.12
C PRO A 251 -8.89 67.63 49.22
N VAL A 252 -7.64 68.10 49.10
CA VAL A 252 -7.23 69.09 48.11
C VAL A 252 -7.27 68.38 46.76
N GLY A 253 -8.16 68.79 45.85
CA GLY A 253 -8.01 68.43 44.45
C GLY A 253 -6.68 69.03 43.98
N GLU A 254 -5.74 68.19 43.55
CA GLU A 254 -4.46 68.60 42.99
C GLU A 254 -4.67 69.40 41.69
N GLU A 255 -5.00 70.68 41.81
CA GLU A 255 -4.91 71.64 40.73
C GLU A 255 -3.95 72.75 41.16
N ASN A 256 -2.78 72.74 40.50
CA ASN A 256 -1.72 73.76 40.51
C ASN A 256 -0.57 73.60 41.53
N VAL A 257 0.22 72.54 41.39
CA VAL A 257 1.68 72.70 41.56
C VAL A 257 2.22 73.18 40.21
N LYS A 258 2.36 74.50 40.07
CA LYS A 258 3.16 75.10 39.00
C LYS A 258 4.64 74.77 39.26
N THR A 259 5.23 74.00 38.35
CA THR A 259 6.62 74.13 37.93
C THR A 259 6.63 74.47 36.46
#